data_AF-A0A1C6JZ60-F1
#
_entry.id   AF-A0A1C6JZ60-F1
#
_cell.length_a   1.000
_cell.length_b   1.000
_cell.length_c   1.000
_cell.angle_alpha   90.00
_cell.angle_beta   90.00
_cell.angle_gamma   90.00
#
_symmetry.space_group_name_H-M   'P 1'
#
loop_
_entity.id
_entity.type
_entity.pdbx_description
1 polymer ?
#
loop_
_entity_poly.entity_id
_entity_poly.type
_entity_poly.pdbx_seq_one_letter_code
_entity_poly.pdbx_strand_id
1 'polypeptide(L)'
;MKRLDITEKLSFDKKPVLVIKDKEVEVDNSAVTVLKIMGLMGDNPTPKDITEAYELLFDTKGRKVIEGLKLDFNGLVTVIQSAITLITDNGEPAGEQ
;
A
#
# COMPACT_ATOMS: atom_id res chain seq x y z
N MET A 1 6.88 27.67 -29.06
CA MET A 1 6.91 26.48 -28.18
C MET A 1 5.67 26.51 -27.31
N LYS A 2 4.82 25.49 -27.35
CA LYS A 2 3.66 25.39 -26.43
C LYS A 2 4.13 24.72 -25.14
N ARG A 3 3.76 25.27 -23.99
CA ARG A 3 3.99 24.70 -22.65
C ARG A 3 2.64 24.62 -21.94
N LEU A 4 2.40 23.50 -21.27
CA LEU A 4 1.23 23.30 -20.42
C LEU A 4 1.75 22.94 -19.04
N ASP A 5 1.48 23.80 -18.06
CA ASP A 5 1.71 23.49 -16.65
C ASP A 5 0.46 22.76 -16.11
N ILE A 6 0.67 21.66 -15.39
CA ILE A 6 -0.39 20.84 -14.80
C ILE A 6 -0.25 20.72 -13.28
N THR A 7 0.64 21.48 -12.64
CA THR A 7 0.90 21.40 -11.19
C THR A 7 -0.40 21.48 -10.38
N GLU A 8 -1.26 22.43 -10.72
CA GLU A 8 -2.56 22.66 -10.08
C GLU A 8 -3.61 21.56 -10.37
N LYS A 9 -3.32 20.64 -11.30
CA LYS A 9 -4.19 19.50 -11.61
C LYS A 9 -3.81 18.23 -10.86
N LEU A 10 -2.70 18.24 -10.13
CA LEU A 10 -2.18 17.09 -9.41
C LEU A 10 -2.50 17.21 -7.92
N SER A 11 -2.85 16.09 -7.30
CA SER A 11 -2.89 15.97 -5.84
C SER A 11 -1.54 15.47 -5.35
N PHE A 12 -0.91 16.24 -4.46
CA PHE A 12 0.33 15.84 -3.78
C PHE A 12 -0.02 15.33 -2.37
N ASP A 13 -0.93 14.35 -2.31
CA ASP A 13 -1.48 13.86 -1.05
C ASP A 13 -0.38 13.32 -0.13
N LYS A 14 -0.60 13.53 1.17
CA LYS A 14 0.24 12.92 2.21
C LYS A 14 0.05 11.41 2.17
N LYS A 15 1.11 10.67 2.46
CA LYS A 15 1.07 9.22 2.57
C LYS A 15 -0.05 8.80 3.55
N PRO A 16 -0.94 7.88 3.15
CA PRO A 16 -1.95 7.38 4.05
C PRO A 16 -1.31 6.61 5.21
N VAL A 17 -2.02 6.55 6.33
CA VAL A 17 -1.52 5.97 7.58
C VAL A 17 -2.41 4.81 8.00
N LEU A 18 -1.80 3.64 8.17
CA LEU A 18 -2.42 2.48 8.79
C LEU A 18 -2.23 2.58 10.31
N VAL A 19 -3.32 2.44 11.06
CA VAL A 19 -3.28 2.41 12.53
C VAL A 19 -3.42 0.97 13.00
N ILE A 20 -2.40 0.45 13.69
CA ILE A 20 -2.42 -0.88 14.30
C ILE A 20 -2.24 -0.73 15.81
N LYS A 21 -3.31 -1.00 16.57
CA LYS A 21 -3.41 -0.67 18.01
C LYS A 21 -3.26 0.85 18.22
N ASP A 22 -2.12 1.27 18.76
CA ASP A 22 -1.73 2.65 19.07
C ASP A 22 -0.57 3.15 18.16
N LYS A 23 -0.19 2.36 17.15
CA LYS A 23 0.95 2.65 16.27
C LYS A 23 0.49 3.10 14.90
N GLU A 24 1.08 4.18 14.42
CA GLU A 24 0.88 4.72 13.08
C GLU A 24 1.99 4.23 12.14
N VAL A 25 1.59 3.71 10.98
CA VAL A 25 2.47 3.22 9.93
C VAL A 25 2.09 3.88 8.61
N GLU A 26 2.99 4.71 8.05
CA GLU A 26 2.80 5.28 6.72
C GLU A 26 2.86 4.20 5.65
N VAL A 27 1.98 4.31 4.65
CA VAL A 27 1.91 3.42 3.49
C VAL A 27 2.33 4.18 2.24
N ASP A 28 3.19 3.58 1.42
CA ASP A 28 3.56 4.16 0.12
C ASP A 28 2.40 4.02 -0.87
N ASN A 29 1.79 5.16 -1.23
CA ASN A 29 0.71 5.25 -2.20
C ASN A 29 1.17 5.84 -3.54
N SER A 30 2.46 5.80 -3.85
CA SER A 30 2.93 6.30 -5.14
C SER A 30 2.32 5.48 -6.28
N ALA A 31 2.01 6.15 -7.40
CA ALA A 31 1.42 5.47 -8.56
C ALA A 31 2.26 4.27 -9.04
N VAL A 32 3.59 4.35 -8.91
CA VAL A 32 4.51 3.24 -9.24
C VAL A 32 4.33 2.05 -8.28
N THR A 33 4.18 2.30 -6.98
CA THR A 33 3.88 1.26 -5.98
C THR A 33 2.54 0.60 -6.27
N VAL A 34 1.48 1.41 -6.46
CA VAL A 34 0.13 0.90 -6.75
C VAL A 34 0.12 0.01 -8.00
N LEU A 35 0.75 0.44 -9.10
CA LEU A 35 0.85 -0.36 -10.33
C LEU A 35 1.57 -1.70 -10.12
N LYS A 36 2.65 -1.73 -9.34
CA LYS A 36 3.37 -2.98 -9.03
C LYS A 36 2.52 -3.92 -8.20
N ILE A 37 1.86 -3.40 -7.17
CA ILE A 37 0.95 -4.16 -6.30
C ILE A 37 -0.19 -4.79 -7.12
N MET A 38 -0.81 -4.02 -8.02
CA MET A 38 -1.85 -4.55 -8.92
C MET A 38 -1.34 -5.71 -9.78
N GLY A 39 -0.08 -5.68 -10.22
CA GLY A 39 0.55 -6.77 -10.95
C GLY A 39 0.87 -8.01 -10.10
N LEU A 40 1.10 -7.83 -8.79
CA LEU A 40 1.39 -8.91 -7.85
C LEU A 40 0.11 -9.62 -7.35
N MET A 41 -1.03 -8.92 -7.31
CA MET A 41 -2.32 -9.43 -6.82
C MET A 41 -3.09 -10.28 -7.85
N GLY A 42 -2.42 -11.22 -8.52
CA GLY A 42 -3.13 -12.28 -9.27
C GLY A 42 -3.94 -13.20 -8.33
N ASP A 43 -4.66 -14.17 -8.90
CA ASP A 43 -5.65 -15.00 -8.17
C ASP A 43 -5.11 -15.72 -6.93
N ASN A 44 -3.81 -16.02 -6.86
CA ASN A 44 -3.16 -16.66 -5.71
C ASN A 44 -1.75 -16.07 -5.47
N PRO A 45 -1.59 -15.06 -4.60
CA PRO A 45 -0.28 -14.49 -4.29
C PRO A 45 0.60 -15.53 -3.58
N THR A 46 1.85 -15.66 -4.05
CA THR A 46 2.87 -16.50 -3.44
C THR A 46 3.49 -15.80 -2.22
N PRO A 47 4.22 -16.52 -1.34
CA PRO A 47 4.99 -15.89 -0.26
C PRO A 47 5.99 -14.83 -0.75
N LYS A 48 6.50 -14.98 -1.98
CA LYS A 48 7.37 -13.98 -2.60
C LYS A 48 6.60 -12.71 -2.93
N ASP A 49 5.40 -12.84 -3.48
CA ASP A 49 4.55 -11.68 -3.82
C ASP A 49 4.14 -10.91 -2.56
N ILE A 50 3.83 -11.63 -1.47
CA ILE A 50 3.56 -11.04 -0.16
C ILE A 50 4.78 -10.26 0.37
N THR A 51 5.98 -10.83 0.21
CA THR A 51 7.22 -10.18 0.64
C THR A 51 7.51 -8.93 -0.18
N GLU A 52 7.36 -9.00 -1.50
CA GLU A 52 7.58 -7.85 -2.39
C GLU A 52 6.56 -6.74 -2.11
N ALA A 53 5.29 -7.09 -1.91
CA ALA A 53 4.26 -6.13 -1.51
C ALA A 53 4.61 -5.46 -0.17
N TYR A 54 5.06 -6.22 0.83
CA TYR A 54 5.49 -5.69 2.11
C TYR A 54 6.63 -4.66 1.99
N GLU A 55 7.61 -4.92 1.13
CA GLU A 55 8.74 -4.01 0.91
C GLU A 55 8.36 -2.75 0.13
N LEU A 56 7.40 -2.86 -0.78
CA LEU A 56 6.89 -1.74 -1.57
C LEU A 56 6.01 -0.81 -0.71
N LEU A 57 5.16 -1.36 0.14
CA LEU A 57 4.19 -0.61 0.94
C LEU A 57 4.83 0.10 2.14
N PHE A 58 5.86 -0.50 2.76
CA PHE A 58 6.39 -0.03 4.03
C PHE A 58 7.88 0.26 3.96
N ASP A 59 8.24 1.49 4.36
CA ASP A 59 9.63 1.88 4.51
C ASP A 59 10.30 1.16 5.71
N THR A 60 11.59 1.42 5.92
CA THR A 60 12.33 0.81 7.04
C THR A 60 11.74 1.13 8.41
N LYS A 61 11.13 2.30 8.59
CA LYS A 61 10.54 2.70 9.88
C LYS A 61 9.24 1.93 10.11
N GLY A 62 8.35 1.87 9.11
CA GLY A 62 7.11 1.12 9.15
C GLY A 62 7.34 -0.37 9.39
N ARG A 63 8.32 -0.96 8.69
CA ARG A 63 8.67 -2.37 8.86
C ARG A 63 9.14 -2.70 10.29
N LYS A 64 9.97 -1.85 10.89
CA LYS A 64 10.39 -2.02 12.30
C LYS A 64 9.21 -1.97 13.27
N VAL A 65 8.23 -1.10 13.01
CA VAL A 65 7.01 -1.03 13.82
C VAL A 65 6.22 -2.33 13.72
N ILE A 66 6.02 -2.85 12.50
CA ILE A 66 5.29 -4.08 12.23
C ILE A 66 6.00 -5.30 12.83
N GLU A 67 7.32 -5.41 12.67
CA GLU A 67 8.14 -6.48 13.26
C GLU A 67 8.01 -6.51 14.80
N GLY A 68 7.97 -5.33 15.43
CA GLY A 68 7.80 -5.20 16.88
C GLY A 68 6.45 -5.72 17.40
N LEU A 69 5.44 -5.84 16.54
CA LEU A 69 4.13 -6.42 16.89
C LEU A 69 4.17 -7.95 17.01
N LYS A 70 5.19 -8.62 16.45
CA LYS A 70 5.34 -10.08 16.45
C LYS A 70 4.09 -10.81 15.95
N LEU A 71 3.52 -10.33 14.85
CA LEU A 71 2.36 -10.95 14.21
C LEU A 71 2.73 -12.35 13.69
N ASP A 72 1.75 -13.24 13.69
CA ASP A 72 1.85 -14.46 12.89
C ASP A 72 1.72 -14.14 11.40
N PHE A 73 1.92 -15.14 10.55
CA PHE A 73 1.88 -14.96 9.10
C PHE A 73 0.53 -14.40 8.63
N ASN A 74 -0.59 -14.89 9.18
CA ASN A 74 -1.93 -14.43 8.82
C ASN A 74 -2.16 -12.97 9.23
N GLY A 75 -1.66 -12.57 10.40
CA GLY A 75 -1.69 -11.18 10.85
C GLY A 75 -0.89 -10.26 9.94
N LEU A 76 0.29 -10.69 9.49
CA LEU A 76 1.09 -9.94 8.52
C LEU A 76 0.38 -9.79 7.18
N VAL A 77 -0.21 -10.88 6.65
CA VAL A 77 -1.01 -10.84 5.42
C VAL A 77 -2.18 -9.87 5.56
N THR A 78 -2.86 -9.86 6.71
CA THR A 78 -3.95 -8.92 7.00
C THR A 78 -3.49 -7.47 6.97
N VAL A 79 -2.32 -7.16 7.54
CA VAL A 79 -1.72 -5.81 7.50
C VAL A 79 -1.44 -5.37 6.06
N ILE A 80 -0.85 -6.27 5.26
CA ILE A 80 -0.52 -5.99 3.86
C ILE A 80 -1.81 -5.76 3.05
N GLN A 81 -2.80 -6.64 3.15
CA GLN A 81 -4.08 -6.48 2.47
C GLN A 81 -4.80 -5.19 2.85
N SER A 82 -4.79 -4.84 4.14
CA SER A 82 -5.39 -3.58 4.62
C SER A 82 -4.69 -2.35 4.04
N ALA A 83 -3.35 -2.39 3.95
CA ALA A 83 -2.57 -1.31 3.34
C ALA A 83 -2.80 -1.20 1.83
N ILE A 84 -2.93 -2.33 1.13
CA ILE A 84 -3.31 -2.36 -0.28
C ILE A 84 -4.69 -1.71 -0.46
N THR A 85 -5.69 -2.17 0.28
CA THR A 85 -7.04 -1.57 0.24
C THR A 85 -6.97 -0.07 0.50
N LEU A 86 -6.20 0.39 1.49
CA LEU A 86 -6.06 1.81 1.80
C LEU A 86 -5.50 2.66 0.64
N ILE A 87 -4.67 2.09 -0.23
CA ILE A 87 -4.07 2.82 -1.37
C ILE A 87 -4.78 2.57 -2.71
N THR A 88 -5.61 1.54 -2.80
CA THR A 88 -6.38 1.21 -4.02
C THR A 88 -7.84 1.61 -3.92
N ASP A 89 -8.39 1.68 -2.71
CA ASP A 89 -9.76 2.09 -2.46
C ASP A 89 -9.88 3.62 -2.58
N ASN A 90 -10.12 4.07 -3.81
CA ASN A 90 -10.52 5.43 -4.12
C ASN A 90 -12.02 5.67 -3.86
N GLY A 91 -12.70 4.79 -3.10
CA GLY A 91 -14.15 4.84 -2.89
C GLY A 91 -14.97 4.15 -3.99
N GLU A 92 -14.37 3.28 -4.79
CA GLU A 92 -15.10 2.43 -5.75
C GLU A 92 -14.96 0.96 -5.36
N PRO A 93 -16.08 0.24 -5.18
CA PRO A 93 -16.05 -1.20 -4.93
C PRO A 93 -15.40 -1.90 -6.13
N ALA A 94 -14.41 -2.73 -5.84
CA ALA A 94 -13.84 -3.64 -6.81
C ALA A 94 -14.92 -4.61 -7.30
N GLY A 95 -15.42 -4.38 -8.52
CA GLY A 95 -16.14 -5.35 -9.34
C GLY A 95 -17.65 -5.49 -9.06
N GLU A 96 -18.45 -4.87 -9.92
CA GLU A 96 -19.64 -5.54 -10.46
C GLU A 96 -19.32 -5.90 -11.91
N GLN A 97 -19.07 -7.19 -12.16
CA GLN A 97 -19.23 -7.85 -13.46
C GLN A 97 -20.19 -9.02 -13.30
#